data_AF-A0A8T7JZM9-F1
#
_entry.id   AF-A0A8T7JZM9-F1
#
_cell.length_a   1.000
_cell.length_b   1.000
_cell.length_c   1.000
_cell.angle_alpha   90.00
_cell.angle_beta   90.00
_cell.angle_gamma   90.00
#
_symmetry.space_group_name_H-M   'P 1'
#
loop_
_entity.id
_entity.type
_entity.pdbx_description
1 polymer ?
#
loop_
_entity_poly.entity_id
_entity_poly.type
_entity_poly.pdbx_seq_one_letter_code
_entity_poly.pdbx_strand_id
1 'polypeptide(L)'
;MDEQSELIKEMFARFGTAYYESEVLHRGLCNIYALATFDKPESVTRPRIDEKLTYAYSLTLGQVIKESKHFFPAEIQEQLDLALSKRNFLAHHFWLEKNHLMFEKQGLLQLQNELIEFTDFFDGLDKTITSFFQPIRQKFGITDEMLQEIYARLLQGEQDEPLIAQRTLKKQERVVKVWDVEVTGGLITQIFETDDGNFWQLSDVGLGWSKVSKPEPHWKLNENFQKYLPANINPRPSINESWNYEFQLAKGAIFWVKLGRREKSYTWGIKEPRNT
;
A
#
# COMPACT_ATOMS: atom_id res chain seq x y z
N MET A 1 34.86 -21.94 19.85
CA MET A 1 34.53 -20.61 20.36
C MET A 1 34.10 -20.78 21.82
N ASP A 2 34.46 -19.88 22.73
CA ASP A 2 34.06 -20.04 24.14
C ASP A 2 32.55 -19.84 24.35
N GLU A 3 32.03 -20.41 25.44
CA GLU A 3 30.59 -20.45 25.74
C GLU A 3 29.99 -19.04 25.86
N GLN A 4 30.70 -18.09 26.45
CA GLN A 4 30.23 -16.72 26.62
C GLN A 4 30.07 -16.02 25.26
N SER A 5 31.03 -16.23 24.36
CA SER A 5 30.97 -15.71 23.00
C SER A 5 29.77 -16.27 22.23
N GLU A 6 29.41 -17.55 22.40
CA GLU A 6 28.19 -18.11 21.77
C GLU A 6 26.93 -17.45 22.33
N LEU A 7 26.85 -17.22 23.64
CA LEU A 7 25.71 -16.55 24.27
C LEU A 7 25.55 -15.09 23.81
N ILE A 8 26.65 -14.37 23.60
CA ILE A 8 26.62 -13.02 23.03
C ILE A 8 26.10 -13.05 21.59
N LYS A 9 26.60 -13.99 20.76
CA LYS A 9 26.12 -14.14 19.38
C LYS A 9 24.64 -14.46 19.32
N GLU A 10 24.17 -15.38 20.15
CA GLU A 10 22.76 -15.73 20.26
C GLU A 10 21.92 -14.53 20.71
N MET A 11 22.38 -13.74 21.68
CA MET A 11 21.67 -12.53 22.13
C MET A 11 21.49 -11.51 20.99
N PHE A 12 22.53 -11.26 20.19
CA PHE A 12 22.41 -10.39 19.01
C PHE A 12 21.44 -10.95 17.97
N ALA A 13 21.45 -12.27 17.73
CA ALA A 13 20.50 -12.92 16.84
C ALA A 13 19.06 -12.75 17.33
N ARG A 14 18.81 -12.97 18.64
CA ARG A 14 17.50 -12.78 19.28
C ARG A 14 17.03 -11.34 19.22
N PHE A 15 17.92 -10.36 19.36
CA PHE A 15 17.57 -8.96 19.18
C PHE A 15 17.11 -8.71 17.75
N GLY A 16 17.86 -9.23 16.76
CA GLY A 16 17.49 -9.17 15.35
C GLY A 16 16.12 -9.79 15.08
N THR A 17 15.83 -10.97 15.65
CA THR A 17 14.53 -11.64 15.53
C THR A 17 13.40 -10.83 16.16
N ALA A 18 13.56 -10.35 17.40
CA ALA A 18 12.53 -9.56 18.07
C ALA A 18 12.22 -8.26 17.31
N TYR A 19 13.25 -7.59 16.79
CA TYR A 19 13.08 -6.39 15.98
C TYR A 19 12.44 -6.71 14.62
N TYR A 20 12.85 -7.80 13.99
CA TYR A 20 12.26 -8.28 12.74
C TYR A 20 10.76 -8.56 12.89
N GLU A 21 10.34 -9.31 13.92
CA GLU A 21 8.91 -9.59 14.14
C GLU A 21 8.11 -8.31 14.41
N SER A 22 8.71 -7.31 15.08
CA SER A 22 8.06 -6.00 15.24
C SER A 22 7.83 -5.28 13.89
N GLU A 23 8.72 -5.48 12.91
CA GLU A 23 8.57 -4.95 11.56
C GLU A 23 7.61 -5.79 10.70
N VAL A 24 7.51 -7.11 10.94
CA VAL A 24 6.48 -7.96 10.32
C VAL A 24 5.09 -7.45 10.71
N LEU A 25 4.85 -7.27 12.02
CA LEU A 25 3.62 -6.66 12.54
C LEU A 25 3.33 -5.29 11.91
N HIS A 26 4.36 -4.44 11.82
CA HIS A 26 4.24 -3.12 11.20
C HIS A 26 3.80 -3.21 9.72
N ARG A 27 4.40 -4.12 8.93
CA ARG A 27 4.03 -4.31 7.52
C ARG A 27 2.65 -4.92 7.36
N GLY A 28 2.27 -5.87 8.24
CA GLY A 28 0.92 -6.41 8.32
C GLY A 28 -0.13 -5.31 8.52
N LEU A 29 0.11 -4.40 9.48
CA LEU A 29 -0.75 -3.23 9.73
C LEU A 29 -0.84 -2.28 8.54
N CYS A 30 0.27 -2.03 7.84
CA CYS A 30 0.26 -1.20 6.63
C CYS A 30 -0.63 -1.80 5.52
N ASN A 31 -0.52 -3.11 5.30
CA ASN A 31 -1.34 -3.82 4.31
C ASN A 31 -2.83 -3.76 4.66
N ILE A 32 -3.13 -3.98 5.95
CA ILE A 32 -4.47 -3.86 6.50
C ILE A 32 -5.02 -2.46 6.29
N TYR A 33 -4.27 -1.41 6.66
CA TYR A 33 -4.70 -0.04 6.48
C TYR A 33 -4.98 0.28 5.01
N ALA A 34 -4.11 -0.16 4.10
CA ALA A 34 -4.29 0.08 2.67
C ALA A 34 -5.57 -0.59 2.13
N LEU A 35 -5.89 -1.80 2.56
CA LEU A 35 -7.08 -2.53 2.11
C LEU A 35 -8.37 -2.06 2.80
N ALA A 36 -8.34 -1.87 4.12
CA ALA A 36 -9.51 -1.55 4.93
C ALA A 36 -10.07 -0.15 4.67
N THR A 37 -9.29 0.72 4.03
CA THR A 37 -9.73 2.07 3.62
C THR A 37 -10.50 2.09 2.30
N PHE A 38 -10.88 0.92 1.76
CA PHE A 38 -11.85 0.79 0.68
C PHE A 38 -13.20 0.33 1.24
N ASP A 39 -14.29 0.90 0.74
CA ASP A 39 -15.64 0.53 1.20
C ASP A 39 -16.13 -0.78 0.56
N LYS A 40 -15.82 -0.96 -0.73
CA LYS A 40 -16.33 -2.04 -1.57
C LYS A 40 -15.25 -2.61 -2.50
N PRO A 41 -15.28 -3.92 -2.82
CA PRO A 41 -14.30 -4.55 -3.70
C PRO A 41 -14.15 -3.89 -5.07
N GLU A 42 -15.22 -3.35 -5.64
CA GLU A 42 -15.24 -2.72 -6.97
C GLU A 42 -14.48 -1.38 -7.01
N SER A 43 -14.19 -0.79 -5.84
CA SER A 43 -13.37 0.42 -5.72
C SER A 43 -11.88 0.11 -5.69
N VAL A 44 -11.49 -1.15 -5.49
CA VAL A 44 -10.08 -1.54 -5.49
C VAL A 44 -9.57 -1.57 -6.91
N THR A 45 -8.69 -0.63 -7.21
CA THR A 45 -7.97 -0.55 -8.48
C THR A 45 -6.48 -0.62 -8.20
N ARG A 46 -5.70 -1.19 -9.13
CA ARG A 46 -4.24 -1.26 -8.98
C ARG A 46 -3.61 0.12 -8.68
N PRO A 47 -3.96 1.21 -9.42
CA PRO A 47 -3.50 2.56 -9.11
C PRO A 47 -3.73 3.00 -7.66
N ARG A 48 -4.86 2.61 -7.06
CA ARG A 48 -5.28 3.10 -5.75
C ARG A 48 -4.74 2.29 -4.61
N ILE A 49 -4.64 0.97 -4.77
CA ILE A 49 -4.00 0.14 -3.76
C ILE A 49 -2.51 0.47 -3.70
N ASP A 50 -1.84 0.72 -4.83
CA ASP A 50 -0.43 1.10 -4.85
C ASP A 50 -0.20 2.46 -4.16
N GLU A 51 -1.07 3.46 -4.39
CA GLU A 51 -1.06 4.73 -3.66
C GLU A 51 -1.22 4.56 -2.15
N LYS A 52 -2.23 3.80 -1.74
CA LYS A 52 -2.54 3.58 -0.31
C LYS A 52 -1.45 2.78 0.38
N LEU A 53 -0.90 1.74 -0.27
CA LEU A 53 0.25 0.98 0.24
C LEU A 53 1.48 1.87 0.37
N THR A 54 1.77 2.72 -0.62
CA THR A 54 2.95 3.59 -0.56
C THR A 54 2.82 4.60 0.58
N TYR A 55 1.64 5.18 0.76
CA TYR A 55 1.37 6.03 1.91
C TYR A 55 1.50 5.25 3.22
N ALA A 56 0.88 4.08 3.35
CA ALA A 56 0.94 3.25 4.55
C ALA A 56 2.39 2.88 4.92
N TYR A 57 3.19 2.45 3.93
CA TYR A 57 4.59 2.10 4.12
C TYR A 57 5.51 3.26 4.49
N SER A 58 5.07 4.51 4.28
CA SER A 58 5.78 5.71 4.73
C SER A 58 5.51 6.05 6.20
N LEU A 59 4.50 5.44 6.81
CA LEU A 59 4.16 5.65 8.21
C LEU A 59 5.12 4.88 9.11
N THR A 60 5.39 5.43 10.29
CA THR A 60 5.96 4.68 11.41
C THR A 60 4.91 3.77 12.04
N LEU A 61 5.33 2.76 12.81
CA LEU A 61 4.43 1.87 13.55
C LEU A 61 3.37 2.64 14.36
N GLY A 62 3.78 3.67 15.12
CA GLY A 62 2.84 4.47 15.91
C GLY A 62 1.87 5.29 15.05
N GLN A 63 2.30 5.76 13.89
CA GLN A 63 1.42 6.47 12.95
C GLN A 63 0.40 5.53 12.32
N VAL A 64 0.81 4.34 11.83
CA VAL A 64 -0.16 3.40 11.24
C VAL A 64 -1.14 2.87 12.28
N ILE A 65 -0.71 2.61 13.53
CA ILE A 65 -1.61 2.25 14.63
C ILE A 65 -2.66 3.34 14.84
N LYS A 66 -2.25 4.62 14.86
CA LYS A 66 -3.16 5.74 15.02
C LYS A 66 -4.17 5.85 13.86
N GLU A 67 -3.69 5.77 12.62
CA GLU A 67 -4.53 5.87 11.42
C GLU A 67 -5.51 4.69 11.27
N SER A 68 -5.14 3.51 11.78
CA SER A 68 -5.95 2.29 11.72
C SER A 68 -6.81 2.02 12.96
N LYS A 69 -6.75 2.89 13.98
CA LYS A 69 -7.42 2.71 15.27
C LYS A 69 -8.91 2.38 15.16
N HIS A 70 -9.62 2.97 14.20
CA HIS A 70 -11.05 2.76 14.02
C HIS A 70 -11.42 1.37 13.49
N PHE A 71 -10.45 0.59 13.00
CA PHE A 71 -10.70 -0.75 12.50
C PHE A 71 -10.63 -1.83 13.59
N PHE A 72 -10.03 -1.51 14.74
CA PHE A 72 -9.74 -2.48 15.78
C PHE A 72 -10.67 -2.32 16.99
N PRO A 73 -11.07 -3.43 17.63
CA PRO A 73 -11.69 -3.37 18.96
C PRO A 73 -10.67 -2.91 20.00
N ALA A 74 -11.16 -2.46 21.16
CA ALA A 74 -10.33 -1.85 22.21
C ALA A 74 -9.22 -2.80 22.69
N GLU A 75 -9.51 -4.09 22.78
CA GLU A 75 -8.58 -5.11 23.26
C GLU A 75 -7.38 -5.31 22.33
N ILE A 76 -7.59 -5.22 21.01
CA ILE A 76 -6.49 -5.28 20.03
C ILE A 76 -5.73 -3.94 20.05
N GLN A 77 -6.43 -2.83 20.21
CA GLN A 77 -5.79 -1.51 20.29
C GLN A 77 -4.85 -1.39 21.49
N GLU A 78 -5.24 -1.88 22.66
CA GLU A 78 -4.37 -1.91 23.85
C GLU A 78 -3.10 -2.75 23.61
N GLN A 79 -3.22 -3.87 22.92
CA GLN A 79 -2.07 -4.70 22.55
C GLN A 79 -1.16 -3.99 21.53
N LEU A 80 -1.73 -3.25 20.58
CA LEU A 80 -0.95 -2.43 19.64
C LEU A 80 -0.18 -1.31 20.35
N ASP A 81 -0.78 -0.66 21.35
CA ASP A 81 -0.12 0.38 22.14
C ASP A 81 1.05 -0.21 22.97
N LEU A 82 0.87 -1.44 23.49
CA LEU A 82 1.93 -2.19 24.15
C LEU A 82 3.05 -2.59 23.16
N ALA A 83 2.69 -3.02 21.95
CA ALA A 83 3.64 -3.35 20.89
C ALA A 83 4.50 -2.15 20.50
N LEU A 84 3.89 -0.98 20.33
CA LEU A 84 4.60 0.27 20.07
C LEU A 84 5.59 0.58 21.19
N SER A 85 5.18 0.42 22.45
CA SER A 85 6.04 0.66 23.61
C SER A 85 7.26 -0.29 23.63
N LYS A 86 7.05 -1.59 23.40
CA LYS A 86 8.13 -2.59 23.30
C LYS A 86 9.07 -2.32 22.13
N ARG A 87 8.53 -1.97 20.95
CA ARG A 87 9.32 -1.65 19.76
C ARG A 87 10.17 -0.40 19.99
N ASN A 88 9.63 0.64 20.61
CA ASN A 88 10.38 1.84 20.94
C ASN A 88 11.48 1.56 21.97
N PHE A 89 11.20 0.69 22.94
CA PHE A 89 12.23 0.22 23.87
C PHE A 89 13.37 -0.50 23.13
N LEU A 90 13.08 -1.46 22.25
CA LEU A 90 14.09 -2.13 21.42
C LEU A 90 14.91 -1.14 20.58
N ALA A 91 14.25 -0.16 19.96
CA ALA A 91 14.88 0.79 19.04
C ALA A 91 15.78 1.82 19.73
N HIS A 92 15.43 2.25 20.95
CA HIS A 92 16.03 3.43 21.57
C HIS A 92 16.69 3.18 22.93
N HIS A 93 16.24 2.16 23.67
CA HIS A 93 16.54 2.01 25.09
C HIS A 93 17.33 0.73 25.39
N PHE A 94 17.04 -0.36 24.69
CA PHE A 94 17.55 -1.70 25.00
C PHE A 94 19.07 -1.70 25.25
N TRP A 95 19.87 -1.22 24.29
CA TRP A 95 21.33 -1.26 24.42
C TRP A 95 21.88 -0.39 25.56
N LEU A 96 21.31 0.79 25.78
CA LEU A 96 21.75 1.70 26.83
C LEU A 96 21.39 1.15 28.22
N GLU A 97 20.19 0.62 28.36
CA GLU A 97 19.67 0.17 29.65
C GLU A 97 20.18 -1.22 30.02
N LYS A 98 20.46 -2.09 29.03
CA LYS A 98 20.76 -3.51 29.26
C LYS A 98 22.22 -3.91 29.10
N ASN A 99 23.10 -3.04 28.61
CA ASN A 99 24.52 -3.40 28.37
C ASN A 99 25.23 -3.98 29.61
N HIS A 100 24.85 -3.54 30.81
CA HIS A 100 25.46 -4.00 32.06
C HIS A 100 25.26 -5.51 32.30
N LEU A 101 24.24 -6.12 31.70
CA LEU A 101 23.95 -7.56 31.80
C LEU A 101 24.79 -8.41 30.82
N MET A 102 25.48 -7.79 29.87
CA MET A 102 26.21 -8.53 28.81
C MET A 102 27.54 -9.13 29.28
N PHE A 103 28.01 -8.77 30.47
CA PHE A 103 29.32 -9.20 30.99
C PHE A 103 29.27 -10.53 31.77
N GLU A 104 28.07 -11.01 32.10
CA GLU A 104 27.87 -12.23 32.87
C GLU A 104 26.95 -13.22 32.14
N LYS A 105 27.24 -14.51 32.28
CA LYS A 105 26.44 -15.59 31.68
C LYS A 105 24.95 -15.48 32.05
N GLN A 106 24.64 -15.23 33.32
CA GLN A 106 23.26 -15.12 33.78
C GLN A 106 22.54 -13.92 33.19
N GLY A 107 23.24 -12.78 33.07
CA GLY A 107 22.70 -11.58 32.43
C GLY A 107 22.40 -11.80 30.94
N LEU A 108 23.30 -12.48 30.21
CA LEU A 108 23.06 -12.85 28.82
C LEU A 108 21.83 -13.75 28.64
N LEU A 109 21.66 -14.77 29.50
CA LEU A 109 20.48 -15.63 29.47
C LEU A 109 19.20 -14.86 29.78
N GLN A 110 19.24 -13.90 30.71
CA GLN A 110 18.12 -13.02 31.00
C GLN A 110 17.74 -12.17 29.79
N LEU A 111 18.71 -11.58 29.10
CA LEU A 111 18.46 -10.78 27.89
C LEU A 111 17.87 -11.63 26.77
N GLN A 112 18.39 -12.84 26.57
CA GLN A 112 17.84 -13.76 25.57
C GLN A 112 16.37 -14.10 25.87
N ASN A 113 16.02 -14.40 27.12
CA ASN A 113 14.63 -14.69 27.50
C ASN A 113 13.71 -13.49 27.27
N GLU A 114 14.12 -12.28 27.67
CA GLU A 114 13.34 -11.05 27.42
C GLU A 114 13.10 -10.81 25.92
N LEU A 115 14.11 -11.07 25.08
CA LEU A 115 13.99 -10.94 23.62
C LEU A 115 13.10 -12.03 23.00
N ILE A 116 13.10 -13.25 23.56
CA ILE A 116 12.17 -14.31 23.18
C ILE A 116 10.74 -13.89 23.52
N GLU A 117 10.49 -13.36 24.73
CA GLU A 117 9.17 -12.86 25.12
C GLU A 117 8.67 -11.74 24.20
N PHE A 118 9.55 -10.85 23.73
CA PHE A 118 9.16 -9.83 22.75
C PHE A 118 8.87 -10.44 21.38
N THR A 119 9.68 -11.40 20.94
CA THR A 119 9.47 -12.14 19.68
C THR A 119 8.10 -12.80 19.68
N ASP A 120 7.80 -13.59 20.72
CA ASP A 120 6.53 -14.32 20.87
C ASP A 120 5.35 -13.35 20.97
N PHE A 121 5.54 -12.21 21.62
CA PHE A 121 4.51 -11.17 21.72
C PHE A 121 4.18 -10.54 20.35
N PHE A 122 5.18 -10.15 19.56
CA PHE A 122 4.94 -9.54 18.24
C PHE A 122 4.33 -10.54 17.26
N ASP A 123 4.86 -11.75 17.18
CA ASP A 123 4.33 -12.83 16.34
C ASP A 123 2.90 -13.21 16.73
N GLY A 124 2.62 -13.36 18.04
CA GLY A 124 1.29 -13.67 18.54
C GLY A 124 0.26 -12.57 18.22
N LEU A 125 0.66 -11.31 18.34
CA LEU A 125 -0.21 -10.18 18.00
C LEU A 125 -0.44 -10.07 16.48
N ASP A 126 0.58 -10.27 15.65
CA ASP A 126 0.44 -10.29 14.19
C ASP A 126 -0.53 -11.38 13.73
N LYS A 127 -0.42 -12.59 14.29
CA LYS A 127 -1.37 -13.69 14.03
C LYS A 127 -2.79 -13.32 14.44
N THR A 128 -2.97 -12.73 15.62
CA THR A 128 -4.27 -12.29 16.13
C THR A 128 -4.92 -11.27 15.19
N ILE A 129 -4.14 -10.28 14.74
CA ILE A 129 -4.59 -9.25 13.80
C ILE A 129 -4.90 -9.85 12.43
N THR A 130 -4.06 -10.75 11.93
CA THR A 130 -4.26 -11.46 10.67
C THR A 130 -5.58 -12.24 10.67
N SER A 131 -5.86 -12.99 11.74
CA SER A 131 -7.13 -13.70 11.91
C SER A 131 -8.32 -12.74 12.01
N PHE A 132 -8.19 -11.64 12.76
CA PHE A 132 -9.24 -10.63 12.87
C PHE A 132 -9.57 -9.98 11.51
N PHE A 133 -8.57 -9.76 10.64
CA PHE A 133 -8.75 -9.16 9.32
C PHE A 133 -9.12 -10.14 8.21
N GLN A 134 -9.07 -11.45 8.46
CA GLN A 134 -9.40 -12.48 7.48
C GLN A 134 -10.77 -12.25 6.79
N PRO A 135 -11.87 -11.91 7.49
CA PRO A 135 -13.17 -11.68 6.84
C PRO A 135 -13.14 -10.50 5.86
N ILE A 136 -12.39 -9.44 6.18
CA ILE A 136 -12.22 -8.29 5.30
C ILE A 136 -11.44 -8.71 4.06
N ARG A 137 -10.29 -9.38 4.22
CA ARG A 137 -9.49 -9.87 3.08
C ARG A 137 -10.33 -10.75 2.14
N GLN A 138 -11.09 -11.69 2.70
CA GLN A 138 -11.97 -12.58 1.93
C GLN A 138 -13.10 -11.83 1.22
N LYS A 139 -13.70 -10.81 1.86
CA LYS A 139 -14.68 -9.91 1.21
C LYS A 139 -14.08 -9.24 -0.04
N PHE A 140 -12.79 -8.91 -0.01
CA PHE A 140 -12.05 -8.34 -1.15
C PHE A 140 -11.50 -9.39 -2.12
N GLY A 141 -11.87 -10.66 -1.97
CA GLY A 141 -11.45 -11.76 -2.85
C GLY A 141 -10.02 -12.23 -2.65
N ILE A 142 -9.37 -11.86 -1.54
CA ILE A 142 -8.03 -12.34 -1.16
C ILE A 142 -8.23 -13.57 -0.27
N THR A 143 -8.10 -14.76 -0.86
CA THR A 143 -8.29 -16.03 -0.14
C THR A 143 -6.99 -16.53 0.48
N ASP A 144 -7.09 -17.44 1.44
CA ASP A 144 -5.91 -18.02 2.08
C ASP A 144 -5.13 -18.90 1.10
N GLU A 145 -5.81 -19.58 0.16
CA GLU A 145 -5.18 -20.35 -0.92
C GLU A 145 -4.30 -19.46 -1.81
N MET A 146 -4.80 -18.28 -2.18
CA MET A 146 -4.03 -17.32 -2.98
C MET A 146 -2.77 -16.86 -2.23
N LEU A 147 -2.88 -16.59 -0.93
CA LEU A 147 -1.73 -16.19 -0.11
C LEU A 147 -0.71 -17.33 0.01
N GLN A 148 -1.16 -18.57 0.19
CA GLN A 148 -0.28 -19.73 0.25
C GLN A 148 0.43 -19.98 -1.09
N GLU A 149 -0.27 -19.82 -2.21
CA GLU A 149 0.33 -19.94 -3.54
C GLU A 149 1.42 -18.88 -3.77
N ILE A 150 1.13 -17.62 -3.45
CA ILE A 150 2.12 -16.53 -3.56
C ILE A 150 3.32 -16.81 -2.64
N TYR A 151 3.08 -17.21 -1.39
CA TYR A 151 4.14 -17.53 -0.44
C TYR A 151 5.03 -18.70 -0.93
N ALA A 152 4.43 -19.75 -1.49
CA ALA A 152 5.17 -20.88 -2.07
C ALA A 152 6.05 -20.46 -3.24
N ARG A 153 5.58 -19.55 -4.11
CA ARG A 153 6.37 -18.98 -5.21
C ARG A 153 7.55 -18.16 -4.70
N LEU A 154 7.35 -17.34 -3.67
CA LEU A 154 8.42 -16.57 -3.03
C LEU A 154 9.51 -17.47 -2.42
N LEU A 155 9.11 -18.58 -1.76
CA LEU A 155 10.06 -19.57 -1.25
C LEU A 155 10.89 -20.24 -2.34
N GLN A 156 10.37 -20.33 -3.56
CA GLN A 156 11.09 -20.84 -4.73
C GLN A 156 12.03 -19.79 -5.37
N GLY A 157 12.08 -18.59 -4.80
CA GLY A 157 12.93 -17.50 -5.27
C GLY A 157 12.32 -16.69 -6.41
N GLU A 158 11.02 -16.84 -6.69
CA GLU A 158 10.32 -15.88 -7.54
C GLU A 158 10.36 -14.50 -6.90
N GLN A 159 10.72 -13.49 -7.69
CA GLN A 159 10.78 -12.13 -7.19
C GLN A 159 9.40 -11.48 -7.26
N ASP A 160 8.98 -10.89 -6.16
CA ASP A 160 7.86 -9.97 -6.16
C ASP A 160 8.21 -8.69 -6.91
N GLU A 161 7.24 -8.15 -7.64
CA GLU A 161 7.37 -6.83 -8.23
C GLU A 161 7.46 -5.77 -7.11
N PRO A 162 8.51 -4.93 -7.10
CA PRO A 162 8.61 -3.88 -6.11
C PRO A 162 7.48 -2.86 -6.27
N LEU A 163 7.03 -2.30 -5.15
CA LEU A 163 6.11 -1.16 -5.17
C LEU A 163 6.87 0.05 -5.76
N ILE A 164 6.49 0.45 -6.97
CA ILE A 164 7.13 1.57 -7.66
C ILE A 164 6.64 2.87 -7.00
N ALA A 165 7.56 3.62 -6.39
CA ALA A 165 7.27 4.94 -5.87
C ALA A 165 7.16 5.95 -7.03
N GLN A 166 5.96 6.51 -7.20
CA GLN A 166 5.70 7.65 -8.09
C GLN A 166 5.51 8.92 -7.24
N ARG A 167 5.69 10.11 -7.83
CA ARG A 167 5.32 11.35 -7.13
C ARG A 167 3.83 11.35 -6.78
N THR A 168 3.44 12.12 -5.78
CA THR A 168 2.02 12.37 -5.51
C THR A 168 1.41 13.28 -6.57
N LEU A 169 0.10 13.18 -6.75
CA LEU A 169 -0.66 14.08 -7.60
C LEU A 169 -0.67 15.49 -7.01
N LYS A 170 -0.50 16.48 -7.87
CA LYS A 170 -0.67 17.90 -7.55
C LYS A 170 -2.17 18.20 -7.46
N LYS A 171 -2.52 19.35 -6.85
CA LYS A 171 -3.92 19.85 -6.86
C LYS A 171 -4.45 20.07 -8.28
N GLN A 172 -3.56 20.33 -9.23
CA GLN A 172 -3.87 20.48 -10.64
C GLN A 172 -2.75 19.83 -11.45
N GLU A 173 -3.13 19.02 -12.43
CA GLU A 173 -2.22 18.35 -13.36
C GLU A 173 -2.44 18.89 -14.77
N ARG A 174 -1.35 19.15 -15.49
CA ARG A 174 -1.41 19.54 -16.90
C ARG A 174 -1.23 18.31 -17.77
N VAL A 175 -2.33 17.73 -18.23
CA VAL A 175 -2.31 16.58 -19.13
C VAL A 175 -1.97 17.06 -20.54
N VAL A 176 -0.98 16.42 -21.16
CA VAL A 176 -0.50 16.74 -22.51
C VAL A 176 -0.82 15.66 -23.53
N LYS A 177 -0.88 14.39 -23.11
CA LYS A 177 -1.30 13.28 -23.97
C LYS A 177 -2.16 12.27 -23.20
N VAL A 178 -3.01 11.56 -23.94
CA VAL A 178 -3.72 10.37 -23.45
C VAL A 178 -3.48 9.24 -24.44
N TRP A 179 -3.15 8.07 -23.91
CA TRP A 179 -2.82 6.85 -24.63
C TRP A 179 -3.91 5.81 -24.39
N ASP A 180 -4.33 5.13 -25.45
CA ASP A 180 -5.10 3.91 -25.39
C ASP A 180 -4.16 2.72 -25.26
N VAL A 181 -4.28 2.00 -24.15
CA VAL A 181 -3.42 0.87 -23.77
C VAL A 181 -4.29 -0.37 -23.60
N GLU A 182 -3.96 -1.42 -24.35
CA GLU A 182 -4.64 -2.71 -24.21
C GLU A 182 -4.17 -3.41 -22.93
N VAL A 183 -5.11 -3.85 -22.12
CA VAL A 183 -4.87 -4.65 -20.90
C VAL A 183 -5.50 -6.02 -21.06
N THR A 184 -5.21 -6.92 -20.12
CA THR A 184 -5.68 -8.32 -20.12
C THR A 184 -7.19 -8.40 -20.40
N GLY A 185 -7.57 -9.30 -21.31
CA GLY A 185 -8.97 -9.48 -21.72
C GLY A 185 -9.44 -8.54 -22.83
N GLY A 186 -8.52 -7.87 -23.54
CA GLY A 186 -8.82 -7.00 -24.67
C GLY A 186 -9.53 -5.70 -24.28
N LEU A 187 -9.45 -5.32 -23.00
CA LEU A 187 -9.95 -4.05 -22.51
C LEU A 187 -8.94 -2.95 -22.83
N ILE A 188 -9.42 -1.74 -23.09
CA ILE A 188 -8.56 -0.58 -23.33
C ILE A 188 -8.66 0.35 -22.13
N THR A 189 -7.52 0.64 -21.51
CA THR A 189 -7.40 1.67 -20.46
C THR A 189 -6.79 2.94 -21.03
N GLN A 190 -7.11 4.08 -20.41
CA GLN A 190 -6.51 5.36 -20.75
C GLN A 190 -5.35 5.65 -19.79
N ILE A 191 -4.17 5.93 -20.36
CA ILE A 191 -2.99 6.41 -19.62
C ILE A 191 -2.76 7.88 -19.97
N PHE A 192 -2.70 8.72 -18.94
CA PHE A 192 -2.60 10.18 -19.03
C PHE A 192 -1.16 10.59 -18.78
N GLU A 193 -0.53 11.23 -19.76
CA GLU A 193 0.82 11.79 -19.67
C GLU A 193 0.72 13.28 -19.27
N THR A 194 1.42 13.67 -18.21
CA THR A 194 1.53 15.06 -17.78
C THR A 194 2.75 15.76 -18.39
N ASP A 195 2.74 17.08 -18.41
CA ASP A 195 3.82 17.92 -18.95
C ASP A 195 5.20 17.69 -18.31
N ASP A 196 5.22 17.18 -17.08
CA ASP A 196 6.42 16.74 -16.37
C ASP A 196 6.83 15.27 -16.63
N GLY A 197 6.23 14.63 -17.63
CA GLY A 197 6.60 13.29 -18.10
C GLY A 197 6.11 12.13 -17.21
N ASN A 198 5.21 12.38 -16.26
CA ASN A 198 4.61 11.33 -15.43
C ASN A 198 3.36 10.75 -16.09
N PHE A 199 3.03 9.50 -15.72
CA PHE A 199 1.90 8.77 -16.27
C PHE A 199 0.88 8.43 -15.18
N TRP A 200 -0.39 8.58 -15.50
CA TRP A 200 -1.50 8.35 -14.57
C TRP A 200 -2.56 7.49 -15.23
N GLN A 201 -3.29 6.72 -14.43
CA GLN A 201 -4.36 5.85 -14.92
C GLN A 201 -5.67 6.21 -14.24
N LEU A 202 -6.81 5.92 -14.84
CA LEU A 202 -8.09 6.08 -14.17
C LEU A 202 -8.25 5.12 -12.99
N SER A 203 -8.99 5.58 -11.99
CA SER A 203 -9.26 4.88 -10.74
C SER A 203 -10.67 5.18 -10.22
N ASP A 204 -11.02 4.64 -9.06
CA ASP A 204 -12.32 4.89 -8.41
C ASP A 204 -12.58 6.37 -8.11
N VAL A 205 -11.55 7.20 -7.92
CA VAL A 205 -11.69 8.61 -7.48
C VAL A 205 -10.98 9.63 -8.38
N GLY A 206 -10.78 9.30 -9.66
CA GLY A 206 -10.07 10.14 -10.63
C GLY A 206 -8.79 9.48 -11.13
N LEU A 207 -7.69 10.22 -11.21
CA LEU A 207 -6.41 9.68 -11.73
C LEU A 207 -5.58 9.01 -10.65
N GLY A 208 -5.34 7.71 -10.67
CA GLY A 208 -4.36 7.06 -9.80
C GLY A 208 -2.97 6.92 -10.43
N TRP A 209 -2.03 6.37 -9.65
CA TRP A 209 -0.70 5.97 -10.11
C TRP A 209 -0.73 5.01 -11.30
N SER A 210 0.29 5.09 -12.15
CA SER A 210 0.48 4.11 -13.21
C SER A 210 1.81 3.39 -13.02
N LYS A 211 1.85 2.10 -13.33
CA LYS A 211 3.11 1.32 -13.32
C LYS A 211 4.05 1.70 -14.47
N VAL A 212 3.58 2.50 -15.40
CA VAL A 212 4.29 2.80 -16.64
C VAL A 212 5.14 4.05 -16.46
N SER A 213 6.39 3.98 -16.91
CA SER A 213 7.35 5.09 -16.85
C SER A 213 7.66 5.68 -18.23
N LYS A 214 7.21 4.99 -19.29
CA LYS A 214 7.35 5.42 -20.69
C LYS A 214 6.27 4.76 -21.55
N PRO A 215 5.88 5.39 -22.68
CA PRO A 215 4.98 4.77 -23.63
C PRO A 215 5.64 3.56 -24.31
N GLU A 216 4.86 2.53 -24.60
CA GLU A 216 5.32 1.39 -25.39
C GLU A 216 4.99 1.54 -26.88
N PRO A 217 5.74 0.88 -27.79
CA PRO A 217 5.55 1.06 -29.23
C PRO A 217 4.15 0.70 -29.75
N HIS A 218 3.41 -0.15 -29.04
CA HIS A 218 2.09 -0.62 -29.44
C HIS A 218 0.95 0.27 -28.92
N TRP A 219 1.25 1.26 -28.08
CA TRP A 219 0.26 2.19 -27.55
C TRP A 219 -0.23 3.14 -28.63
N LYS A 220 -1.52 3.46 -28.59
CA LYS A 220 -2.14 4.36 -29.56
C LYS A 220 -2.47 5.69 -28.91
N LEU A 221 -2.14 6.78 -29.59
CA LEU A 221 -2.56 8.11 -29.14
C LEU A 221 -4.08 8.21 -29.25
N ASN A 222 -4.76 8.64 -28.18
CA ASN A 222 -6.21 8.76 -28.20
C ASN A 222 -6.63 10.09 -28.85
N GLU A 223 -6.93 10.04 -30.14
CA GLU A 223 -7.30 11.20 -30.98
C GLU A 223 -8.54 11.97 -30.47
N ASN A 224 -9.45 11.33 -29.73
CA ASN A 224 -10.60 12.01 -29.16
C ASN A 224 -10.19 12.99 -28.06
N PHE A 225 -9.17 12.63 -27.26
CA PHE A 225 -8.62 13.53 -26.24
C PHE A 225 -7.74 14.62 -26.85
N GLN A 226 -6.91 14.31 -27.86
CA GLN A 226 -5.90 15.25 -28.36
C GLN A 226 -6.48 16.60 -28.80
N LYS A 227 -7.74 16.62 -29.27
CA LYS A 227 -8.47 17.84 -29.65
C LYS A 227 -8.69 18.82 -28.48
N TYR A 228 -8.61 18.34 -27.25
CA TYR A 228 -8.90 19.04 -26.00
C TYR A 228 -7.69 19.10 -25.06
N LEU A 229 -6.51 18.69 -25.54
CA LEU A 229 -5.24 18.76 -24.82
C LEU A 229 -4.31 19.80 -25.46
N PRO A 230 -3.39 20.40 -24.68
CA PRO A 230 -3.18 20.20 -23.25
C PRO A 230 -4.30 20.81 -22.39
N ALA A 231 -4.60 20.15 -21.26
CA ALA A 231 -5.63 20.61 -20.32
C ALA A 231 -5.13 20.57 -18.88
N ASN A 232 -5.52 21.57 -18.09
CA ASN A 232 -5.27 21.60 -16.65
C ASN A 232 -6.48 21.00 -15.93
N ILE A 233 -6.30 19.86 -15.29
CA ILE A 233 -7.38 19.12 -14.63
C ILE A 233 -7.14 19.05 -13.11
N ASN A 234 -8.21 18.94 -12.33
CA ASN A 234 -8.10 18.45 -10.96
C ASN A 234 -8.07 16.90 -11.01
N PRO A 235 -6.96 16.24 -10.66
CA PRO A 235 -6.85 14.77 -10.76
C PRO A 235 -7.67 14.02 -9.68
N ARG A 236 -8.16 14.73 -8.67
CA ARG A 236 -9.08 14.25 -7.61
C ARG A 236 -10.34 15.12 -7.65
N PRO A 237 -11.21 14.95 -8.68
CA PRO A 237 -12.46 15.70 -8.77
C PRO A 237 -13.35 15.42 -7.55
N SER A 238 -14.27 16.33 -7.25
CA SER A 238 -15.29 16.08 -6.24
C SER A 238 -16.24 14.98 -6.74
N ILE A 239 -16.39 13.92 -5.95
CA ILE A 239 -17.23 12.76 -6.30
C ILE A 239 -18.22 12.48 -5.18
N ASN A 240 -19.38 11.94 -5.54
CA ASN A 240 -20.36 11.40 -4.59
C ASN A 240 -20.34 9.86 -4.58
N GLU A 241 -19.76 9.24 -5.60
CA GLU A 241 -19.71 7.79 -5.78
C GLU A 241 -18.45 7.39 -6.55
N SER A 242 -17.88 6.23 -6.23
CA SER A 242 -16.77 5.63 -6.97
C SER A 242 -17.07 5.51 -8.45
N TRP A 243 -16.07 5.79 -9.28
CA TRP A 243 -16.14 5.76 -10.73
C TRP A 243 -17.15 6.74 -11.36
N ASN A 244 -17.69 7.71 -10.61
CA ASN A 244 -18.64 8.69 -11.13
C ASN A 244 -18.09 10.11 -10.97
N TYR A 245 -17.36 10.56 -11.99
CA TYR A 245 -16.68 11.86 -11.96
C TYR A 245 -16.45 12.46 -13.34
N GLU A 246 -16.17 13.76 -13.34
CA GLU A 246 -15.93 14.54 -14.55
C GLU A 246 -14.66 15.40 -14.40
N PHE A 247 -13.92 15.56 -15.49
CA PHE A 247 -12.79 16.48 -15.62
C PHE A 247 -13.13 17.55 -16.66
N GLN A 248 -12.79 18.79 -16.33
CA GLN A 248 -12.84 19.90 -17.27
C GLN A 248 -11.60 19.87 -18.16
N LEU A 249 -11.79 19.73 -19.47
CA LEU A 249 -10.72 19.80 -20.47
C LEU A 249 -10.64 21.19 -21.10
N ALA A 250 -9.70 21.39 -22.04
CA ALA A 250 -9.64 22.63 -22.80
C ALA A 250 -10.91 22.81 -23.65
N LYS A 251 -11.14 24.06 -24.09
CA LYS A 251 -12.31 24.46 -24.90
C LYS A 251 -13.66 24.18 -24.21
N GLY A 252 -13.68 24.01 -22.89
CA GLY A 252 -14.91 23.75 -22.11
C GLY A 252 -15.48 22.34 -22.28
N ALA A 253 -14.73 21.42 -22.89
CA ALA A 253 -15.15 20.03 -23.02
C ALA A 253 -15.09 19.31 -21.67
N ILE A 254 -16.01 18.37 -21.46
CA ILE A 254 -16.12 17.61 -20.21
C ILE A 254 -15.82 16.14 -20.48
N PHE A 255 -14.75 15.63 -19.89
CA PHE A 255 -14.44 14.21 -19.87
C PHE A 255 -15.12 13.57 -18.67
N TRP A 256 -16.06 12.65 -18.91
CA TRP A 256 -16.79 11.95 -17.85
C TRP A 256 -16.39 10.49 -17.79
N VAL A 257 -16.40 9.93 -16.58
CA VAL A 257 -16.13 8.52 -16.29
C VAL A 257 -17.28 7.96 -15.46
N LYS A 258 -17.68 6.73 -15.79
CA LYS A 258 -18.74 5.95 -15.12
C LYS A 258 -18.30 4.51 -14.94
N LEU A 259 -18.78 3.86 -13.88
CA LEU A 259 -18.61 2.42 -13.73
C LEU A 259 -19.16 1.67 -14.96
N GLY A 260 -18.42 0.66 -15.42
CA GLY A 260 -18.77 -0.12 -16.59
C GLY A 260 -19.75 -1.23 -16.26
N ARG A 261 -20.38 -1.81 -17.30
CA ARG A 261 -21.32 -2.93 -17.14
C ARG A 261 -20.62 -4.28 -16.93
N ARG A 262 -19.36 -4.40 -17.34
CA ARG A 262 -18.55 -5.61 -17.12
C ARG A 262 -17.81 -5.47 -15.79
N GLU A 263 -17.52 -6.59 -15.15
CA GLU A 263 -16.71 -6.61 -13.94
C GLU A 263 -15.35 -5.93 -14.19
N LYS A 264 -14.88 -5.13 -13.22
CA LYS A 264 -13.60 -4.41 -13.28
C LYS A 264 -13.42 -3.52 -14.53
N SER A 265 -14.52 -3.01 -15.08
CA SER A 265 -14.50 -2.10 -16.23
C SER A 265 -15.09 -0.74 -15.89
N TYR A 266 -14.74 0.25 -16.69
CA TYR A 266 -15.35 1.58 -16.68
C TYR A 266 -15.76 1.98 -18.10
N THR A 267 -16.64 2.97 -18.19
CA THR A 267 -17.04 3.62 -19.43
C THR A 267 -16.76 5.09 -19.32
N TRP A 268 -16.52 5.73 -20.45
CA TRP A 268 -16.18 7.13 -20.48
C TRP A 268 -16.58 7.80 -21.78
N GLY A 269 -16.55 9.12 -21.80
CA GLY A 269 -16.75 9.90 -23.01
C GLY A 269 -16.39 11.37 -22.81
N ILE A 270 -16.40 12.12 -23.91
CA ILE A 270 -16.19 13.58 -23.90
C ILE A 270 -17.46 14.25 -24.38
N LYS A 271 -17.98 15.20 -23.59
CA LYS A 271 -19.09 16.08 -23.98
C LYS A 271 -18.50 17.41 -24.43
N GLU A 272 -18.87 17.84 -25.63
CA GLU A 272 -18.53 19.19 -26.10
C GLU A 272 -19.41 20.24 -25.41
N PRO A 273 -18.92 21.48 -25.23
CA PRO A 273 -19.78 22.57 -24.78
C PRO A 273 -20.96 22.71 -25.72
N ARG A 274 -22.16 22.91 -25.18
CA ARG A 274 -23.28 23.31 -26.02
C ARG A 274 -22.96 24.71 -26.57
N ASN A 275 -22.82 24.84 -27.89
CA ASN A 275 -22.82 26.14 -28.54
C ASN A 275 -24.14 26.82 -28.15
N THR A 276 -24.02 27.89 -27.36
CA THR A 276 -25.12 28.79 -27.00
C THR A 276 -25.05 30.00 -27.92
#